data_AF-A0A0A2MPD6-F1
#
_entry.id   AF-A0A0A2MPD6-F1
#
_cell.length_a   1.000
_cell.length_b   1.000
_cell.length_c   1.000
_cell.angle_alpha   90.00
_cell.angle_beta   90.00
_cell.angle_gamma   90.00
#
_symmetry.space_group_name_H-M   'P 1'
#
loop_
_entity.id
_entity.type
_entity.pdbx_description
1 polymer ?
#
loop_
_entity_poly.entity_id
_entity_poly.type
_entity_poly.pdbx_seq_one_letter_code
_entity_poly.pdbx_strand_id
1 'polypeptide(L)' 'MKKIILSMALLAGMTIVACSNDDDKKSTTSGCVTCDSYSMNGTTIPEFELCRDDFETQAQYDSAVQAGNMLTDCN' A
#
# COMPACT_ATOMS: atom_id res chain seq x y z
N MET A 1 24.78 22.03 1.75
CA MET A 1 23.84 21.87 0.62
C MET A 1 23.68 20.38 0.32
N LYS A 2 22.68 19.72 0.92
CA LYS A 2 22.39 18.30 0.65
C LYS A 2 21.38 18.25 -0.50
N LYS A 3 21.71 17.49 -1.55
CA LYS A 3 20.96 17.37 -2.80
C LYS A 3 19.70 16.54 -2.55
N ILE A 4 18.53 17.14 -2.74
CA ILE A 4 17.25 16.43 -2.78
C ILE A 4 17.02 16.03 -4.23
N ILE A 5 17.37 14.80 -4.58
CA ILE A 5 16.94 14.18 -5.84
C ILE A 5 15.70 13.36 -5.49
N LEU A 6 14.57 14.07 -5.40
CA LEU A 6 13.26 13.47 -5.26
C LEU A 6 12.84 12.97 -6.66
N SER A 7 13.41 11.83 -7.05
CA SER A 7 13.07 11.12 -8.28
C SER A 7 11.61 10.68 -8.20
N MET A 8 10.72 11.54 -8.71
CA MET A 8 9.32 11.29 -9.02
C MET A 8 9.18 10.26 -10.16
N ALA A 9 9.73 9.07 -9.99
CA ALA A 9 9.80 8.04 -11.03
C ALA A 9 9.04 6.75 -10.68
N LEU A 10 8.13 6.79 -9.70
CA LEU A 10 7.30 5.63 -9.34
C LEU A 10 5.80 5.90 -9.58
N LEU A 11 5.46 6.48 -10.73
CA LEU A 11 4.06 6.67 -11.12
C LEU A 11 3.79 6.12 -12.52
N ALA A 12 4.09 4.85 -12.71
CA ALA A 12 3.56 4.09 -13.83
C ALA A 12 3.32 2.66 -13.37
N GLY A 13 2.05 2.25 -13.29
CA GLY A 13 1.70 0.83 -13.39
C GLY A 13 1.01 0.19 -12.20
N MET A 14 0.67 0.90 -11.12
CA MET A 14 -0.30 0.36 -10.16
C MET A 14 -1.69 0.49 -10.77
N THR A 15 -2.05 -0.46 -11.64
CA THR A 15 -3.45 -0.79 -11.86
C THR A 15 -3.96 -1.20 -10.49
N ILE A 16 -4.68 -0.28 -9.83
CA ILE A 16 -5.42 -0.58 -8.62
C ILE A 16 -6.42 -1.64 -9.05
N VAL A 17 -6.06 -2.91 -8.87
CA VAL A 17 -7.03 -3.98 -8.91
C VAL A 17 -7.87 -3.66 -7.70
N ALA A 18 -9.03 -3.04 -7.92
CA ALA A 18 -10.04 -2.91 -6.89
C ALA A 18 -10.30 -4.33 -6.41
N CYS A 19 -9.71 -4.69 -5.25
CA CYS A 19 -9.93 -5.98 -4.63
C CYS A 19 -11.43 -6.13 -4.52
N SER A 20 -11.97 -7.02 -5.35
CA SER A 20 -13.39 -7.28 -5.39
C SER A 20 -13.73 -7.92 -4.06
N ASN A 21 -14.69 -7.30 -3.39
CA ASN A 21 -15.38 -7.79 -2.21
C ASN A 21 -15.44 -9.33 -2.19
N ASP A 22 -14.66 -9.97 -1.33
CA ASP A 22 -14.98 -11.33 -0.90
C ASP A 22 -14.47 -11.52 0.53
N ASP A 23 -15.45 -11.65 1.40
CA ASP A 23 -15.39 -12.00 2.81
C ASP A 23 -14.36 -13.09 3.18
N ASP A 24 -13.91 -13.02 4.42
CA ASP A 24 -13.54 -14.18 5.24
C ASP A 24 -12.36 -15.05 4.79
N LYS A 25 -11.22 -14.47 4.42
CA LYS A 25 -9.94 -15.16 4.68
C LYS A 25 -8.89 -14.18 5.14
N LYS A 26 -8.57 -14.31 6.44
CA LYS A 26 -7.27 -14.01 7.04
C LYS A 26 -6.21 -14.77 6.24
N SER A 27 -5.89 -14.29 5.05
CA SER A 27 -4.96 -14.94 4.15
C SER A 27 -3.61 -14.81 4.80
N THR A 28 -3.15 -15.91 5.38
CA THR A 28 -1.78 -16.05 5.88
C THR A 28 -0.86 -16.18 4.67
N THR A 29 -1.02 -15.31 3.66
CA THR A 29 -0.08 -15.14 2.57
C THR A 29 1.11 -14.44 3.20
N SER A 30 2.15 -15.22 3.48
CA SER A 30 3.33 -14.81 4.22
C SER A 30 3.98 -13.56 3.56
N GLY A 31 3.61 -12.36 4.01
CA GLY A 31 4.12 -11.09 3.47
C GLY A 31 3.10 -10.15 2.82
N CYS A 32 1.78 -10.36 2.99
CA CYS A 32 0.80 -9.31 2.72
C CYS A 32 0.39 -8.60 4.03
N VAL A 33 0.10 -7.30 3.94
CA VAL A 33 -0.54 -6.53 5.02
C VAL A 33 -1.79 -5.85 4.49
N THR A 34 -2.83 -5.84 5.31
CA THR A 34 -4.11 -5.18 4.99
C THR A 34 -4.14 -3.83 5.69
N CYS A 35 -4.39 -2.77 4.93
CA CYS A 35 -4.47 -1.40 5.40
C CYS A 35 -5.94 -0.96 5.46
N ASP A 36 -6.39 -0.55 6.65
CA ASP A 36 -7.77 -0.14 6.91
C ASP A 36 -8.23 1.03 6.02
N SER A 37 -9.55 1.15 5.83
CA SER A 37 -10.13 2.31 5.15
C SER A 37 -9.83 3.62 5.90
N TYR A 38 -9.55 4.70 5.18
CA TYR A 38 -9.28 6.01 5.78
C TYR A 38 -9.95 7.13 5.00
N SER A 39 -10.16 8.28 5.64
CA SER A 39 -10.77 9.45 5.00
C SER A 39 -9.73 10.54 4.74
N MET A 40 -9.57 10.94 3.48
CA MET A 40 -8.68 12.00 3.05
C MET A 40 -9.45 13.07 2.28
N ASN A 41 -9.42 14.31 2.77
CA ASN A 41 -10.11 15.46 2.17
C ASN A 41 -11.60 15.22 1.86
N GLY A 42 -12.30 14.48 2.72
CA GLY A 42 -13.73 14.17 2.55
C GLY A 42 -14.03 13.00 1.60
N THR A 43 -13.00 12.36 1.05
CA THR A 43 -13.12 11.12 0.28
C THR A 43 -12.71 9.94 1.15
N THR A 44 -13.57 8.94 1.27
CA THR A 44 -13.22 7.67 1.91
C THR A 44 -12.47 6.80 0.92
N ILE A 45 -11.23 6.44 1.26
CA ILE A 45 -10.44 5.44 0.58
C ILE A 45 -10.75 4.09 1.24
N PRO A 46 -11.17 3.08 0.47
CA PRO A 46 -11.49 1.76 1.03
C PRO A 46 -10.25 1.05 1.54
N GLU A 47 -10.46 -0.03 2.30
CA GLU A 47 -9.41 -0.96 2.70
C GLU A 47 -8.66 -1.49 1.47
N PHE A 48 -7.35 -1.67 1.59
CA PHE A 48 -6.50 -2.19 0.52
C PHE A 48 -5.41 -3.11 1.08
N GLU A 49 -4.93 -4.04 0.26
CA GLU A 49 -3.87 -4.97 0.64
C GLU A 49 -2.57 -4.61 -0.08
N LEU A 50 -1.44 -4.74 0.62
CA LEU A 50 -0.10 -4.62 0.08
C LEU A 50 0.61 -5.97 0.22
N CYS A 51 0.85 -6.65 -0.89
CA CYS A 51 1.58 -7.92 -0.89
C CYS A 51 3.04 -7.73 -1.28
N ARG A 52 3.94 -8.43 -0.58
CA ARG A 52 5.37 -8.46 -0.88
C ARG A 52 5.70 -8.76 -2.34
N ASP A 53 4.95 -9.68 -2.96
CA ASP A 53 5.15 -10.11 -4.34
C ASP A 53 4.78 -9.05 -5.38
N ASP A 54 4.05 -8.00 -5.01
CA ASP A 54 3.72 -6.86 -5.89
C ASP A 54 4.90 -5.87 -6.05
N PHE A 55 5.97 -6.06 -5.29
CA PHE A 55 7.12 -5.16 -5.27
C PHE A 55 8.40 -5.84 -5.75
N GLU A 56 9.17 -5.14 -6.57
CA GLU A 56 10.44 -5.64 -7.11
C GLU A 56 11.51 -5.79 -6.00
N THR A 57 11.42 -4.99 -4.94
CA THR A 57 12.37 -5.00 -3.82
C THR A 57 11.69 -4.91 -2.46
N GLN A 58 12.33 -5.48 -1.43
CA GLN A 58 11.94 -5.34 -0.02
C GLN A 58 11.77 -3.87 0.38
N ALA A 59 12.68 -3.00 -0.05
CA ALA A 59 12.66 -1.59 0.31
C ALA A 59 11.43 -0.85 -0.24
N GLN A 60 10.94 -1.24 -1.42
CA GLN A 60 9.71 -0.69 -1.99
C GLN A 60 8.48 -1.15 -1.21
N TYR A 61 8.42 -2.45 -0.87
CA TYR A 61 7.38 -2.99 0.00
C TYR A 61 7.36 -2.27 1.36
N ASP A 62 8.50 -2.17 2.04
CA ASP A 62 8.60 -1.52 3.36
C ASP A 62 8.19 -0.04 3.30
N SER A 63 8.55 0.65 2.21
CA SER A 63 8.15 2.05 1.99
C SER A 63 6.65 2.19 1.77
N ALA A 64 6.02 1.25 1.05
CA ALA A 64 4.58 1.22 0.82
C ALA A 64 3.82 0.92 2.12
N VAL A 65 4.27 -0.06 2.90
CA VAL A 65 3.70 -0.39 4.22
C VAL A 65 3.85 0.78 5.18
N GLN A 66 5.02 1.45 5.19
CA GLN A 66 5.23 2.64 6.01
C GLN A 66 4.29 3.78 5.58
N ALA A 67 4.13 4.02 4.28
CA ALA A 67 3.22 5.03 3.78
C ALA A 67 1.76 4.73 4.13
N GLY A 68 1.34 3.47 4.03
CA GLY A 68 0.05 3.00 4.52
C GLY A 68 -0.13 3.32 6.00
N ASN A 69 0.83 2.93 6.85
CA ASN A 69 0.82 3.19 8.30
C ASN A 69 0.81 4.67 8.69
N MET A 70 1.22 5.58 7.80
CA MET A 70 1.11 7.04 8.04
C MET A 70 -0.30 7.57 7.77
N LEU A 71 -1.10 6.85 6.97
CA LEU A 71 -2.44 7.26 6.53
C LEU A 71 -3.55 6.49 7.24
N THR A 72 -3.31 5.23 7.57
CA THR A 72 -4.25 4.29 8.16
C THR A 72 -3.50 3.21 8.94
N ASP A 73 -4.18 2.31 9.64
CA ASP A 73 -3.56 1.18 10.32
C ASP A 73 -3.35 0.02 9.33
N CYS A 74 -2.14 -0.54 9.23
CA CYS A 74 -1.87 -1.70 8.37
C CYS A 74 -1.40 -2.90 9.19
N ASN A 75 -2.09 -4.04 9.08
CA ASN A 75 -1.88 -5.26 9.87
C ASN A 75 -1.57 -6.50 9.05
#